data_AF-A0A415PI21-F1
#
_entry.id   AF-A0A415PI21-F1
#
_cell.length_a   1.000
_cell.length_b   1.000
_cell.length_c   1.000
_cell.angle_alpha   90.00
_cell.angle_beta   90.00
_cell.angle_gamma   90.00
#
_symmetry.space_group_name_H-M   'P 1'
#
loop_
_entity.id
_entity.type
_entity.pdbx_description
1 polymer ?
#
loop_
_entity_poly.entity_id
_entity_poly.type
_entity_poly.pdbx_seq_one_letter_code
_entity_poly.pdbx_strand_id
1 'polypeptide(L)'
;MSIRIKCVIIAVLILGLLKILGLIKKNKLELKYALSWLFLELGILIITLIPNLLNVISKVLGIYNEINMLFFLGFVFIILVIFSLTMSLSRNSERVRKMAQEIALNSYANNKKNGSDMD
;
A
#
# COMPACT_ATOMS: atom_id res chain seq x y z
N MET A 1 -4.48 8.85 26.19
CA MET A 1 -4.33 7.38 26.01
C MET A 1 -3.74 6.65 27.23
N SER A 2 -4.25 5.46 27.59
CA SER A 2 -3.68 4.61 28.66
C SER A 2 -2.35 3.97 28.24
N ILE A 3 -1.42 3.79 29.19
CA ILE A 3 -0.10 3.17 28.96
C ILE A 3 -0.22 1.78 28.35
N ARG A 4 -1.27 1.03 28.70
CA ARG A 4 -1.55 -0.32 28.17
C ARG A 4 -1.70 -0.29 26.65
N ILE A 5 -2.44 0.69 26.12
CA ILE A 5 -2.70 0.81 24.67
C ILE A 5 -1.41 1.21 23.95
N LYS A 6 -0.61 2.11 24.53
CA LYS A 6 0.68 2.51 23.95
C LYS A 6 1.63 1.31 23.80
N CYS A 7 1.72 0.45 24.83
CA CYS A 7 2.55 -0.75 24.76
C CYS A 7 2.10 -1.70 23.65
N VAL A 8 0.78 -1.91 23.49
CA VAL A 8 0.24 -2.74 22.41
C VAL A 8 0.56 -2.15 21.04
N ILE A 9 0.38 -0.84 20.84
CA ILE A 9 0.70 -0.17 19.57
C ILE A 9 2.19 -0.32 19.23
N ILE A 10 3.08 -0.06 20.18
CA ILE A 10 4.53 -0.18 19.96
C ILE A 10 4.92 -1.61 19.60
N ALA A 11 4.36 -2.62 20.28
CA ALA A 11 4.62 -4.02 19.97
C ALA A 11 4.18 -4.38 18.53
N VAL A 12 3.00 -3.91 18.12
CA VAL A 12 2.50 -4.12 16.75
C VAL A 12 3.38 -3.43 15.72
N LEU A 13 3.83 -2.19 15.98
CA LEU A 13 4.73 -1.46 15.09
C LEU A 13 6.06 -2.17 14.90
N ILE A 14 6.66 -2.71 15.97
CA ILE A 14 7.91 -3.46 15.88
C ILE A 14 7.73 -4.73 15.05
N LEU A 15 6.64 -5.47 15.26
CA LEU A 15 6.34 -6.68 14.48
C LEU A 15 6.09 -6.34 13.00
N GLY A 16 5.40 -5.24 12.71
CA GLY A 16 5.19 -4.71 11.37
C GLY A 16 6.52 -4.40 10.67
N LEU A 17 7.39 -3.65 11.35
CA LEU A 17 8.70 -3.27 10.84
C LEU A 17 9.55 -4.51 10.52
N LEU A 18 9.61 -5.48 11.44
CA LEU A 18 10.32 -6.74 11.22
C LEU A 18 9.78 -7.50 10.00
N LYS A 19 8.44 -7.50 9.81
CA LYS A 19 7.80 -8.13 8.65
C LYS A 19 8.17 -7.42 7.35
N ILE A 20 8.13 -6.08 7.32
CA ILE A 20 8.51 -5.28 6.15
C ILE A 20 9.97 -5.55 5.77
N LEU A 21 10.89 -5.48 6.75
CA LEU A 21 12.31 -5.79 6.54
C LEU A 21 12.51 -7.22 6.02
N GLY A 22 11.76 -8.18 6.55
CA GLY A 22 11.78 -9.58 6.07
C GLY A 22 11.27 -9.74 4.63
N LEU A 23 10.26 -8.97 4.22
CA LEU A 23 9.73 -8.98 2.86
C LEU A 23 10.68 -8.32 1.85
N ILE A 24 11.33 -7.22 2.25
CA ILE A 24 12.39 -6.57 1.47
C ILE A 24 13.57 -7.52 1.28
N LYS A 25 14.06 -8.15 2.36
CA LYS A 25 15.19 -9.10 2.30
C LYS A 25 14.91 -10.29 1.38
N LYS A 26 13.65 -10.71 1.25
CA LYS A 26 13.23 -11.80 0.37
C LYS A 26 12.92 -11.35 -1.06
N ASN A 27 13.20 -10.09 -1.43
CA ASN A 27 12.85 -9.47 -2.72
C ASN A 27 11.37 -9.65 -3.12
N LYS A 28 10.48 -9.84 -2.14
CA LYS A 28 9.04 -10.02 -2.38
C LYS A 28 8.27 -8.70 -2.43
N LEU A 29 8.91 -7.61 -2.01
CA LEU A 29 8.31 -6.29 -1.98
C LEU A 29 9.33 -5.29 -2.53
N GLU A 30 9.01 -4.65 -3.65
CA GLU A 30 9.87 -3.56 -4.14
C GLU A 30 9.88 -2.43 -3.12
N LEU A 31 11.05 -1.81 -2.94
CA LEU A 31 11.29 -0.76 -1.94
C LEU A 31 10.25 0.38 -2.04
N LYS A 32 9.80 0.69 -3.26
CA LYS A 32 8.74 1.69 -3.52
C LYS A 32 7.44 1.39 -2.77
N TYR A 33 7.01 0.14 -2.71
CA TYR A 33 5.79 -0.26 -2.01
C TYR A 33 6.01 -0.36 -0.50
N ALA A 34 7.21 -0.74 -0.07
CA ALA A 34 7.58 -0.74 1.34
C ALA A 34 7.62 0.68 1.93
N LEU A 35 7.99 1.69 1.13
CA LEU A 35 8.09 3.09 1.55
C LEU A 35 6.78 3.63 2.14
N SER A 36 5.64 3.34 1.51
CA SER A 36 4.34 3.77 2.01
C SER A 36 4.01 3.17 3.38
N TRP A 37 4.38 1.90 3.61
CA TRP A 37 4.17 1.23 4.89
C TRP A 37 5.15 1.70 5.96
N LEU A 38 6.41 1.93 5.61
CA LEU A 38 7.39 2.51 6.53
C LEU A 38 7.00 3.93 6.95
N PHE A 39 6.48 4.74 6.02
CA PHE A 39 5.99 6.08 6.32
C PHE A 39 4.80 6.04 7.30
N LEU A 40 3.88 5.09 7.12
CA LEU A 40 2.78 4.89 8.05
C LEU A 40 3.27 4.50 9.45
N GLU A 41 4.15 3.49 9.54
CA GLU A 41 4.70 3.03 10.82
C GLU A 41 5.42 4.16 11.55
N LEU A 42 6.24 4.93 10.82
CA LEU A 42 6.94 6.09 11.38
C LEU A 42 5.95 7.15 11.88
N GLY A 43 4.89 7.45 11.11
CA GLY A 43 3.85 8.41 11.52
C GLY A 43 3.15 7.99 12.82
N ILE A 44 2.76 6.72 12.93
CA ILE A 44 2.12 6.20 14.16
C ILE A 44 3.11 6.21 15.33
N LEU A 45 4.38 5.90 15.08
CA LEU A 45 5.43 5.91 16.10
C LEU A 45 5.65 7.32 16.66
N ILE A 46 5.73 8.33 15.80
CA ILE A 46 5.84 9.75 16.20
C ILE A 46 4.63 10.17 17.04
N ILE A 47 3.41 9.83 16.60
CA ILE A 47 2.17 10.13 17.34
C ILE A 47 2.15 9.45 18.71
N THR A 48 2.68 8.24 18.81
CA THR A 48 2.70 7.47 20.05
C THR A 48 3.76 7.99 21.04
N LEU A 49 4.92 8.41 20.52
CA LEU A 49 6.06 8.86 21.30
C LEU A 49 5.87 10.30 21.82
N ILE A 50 5.27 11.19 21.02
CA ILE A 50 5.02 12.58 21.41
C ILE A 50 3.70 12.67 22.20
N PRO A 51 3.74 12.98 23.51
CA PRO A 51 2.53 13.18 24.29
C PRO A 51 1.75 14.38 23.76
N ASN A 52 0.42 14.33 23.84
CA ASN A 52 -0.51 15.40 23.44
C ASN A 52 -0.53 15.78 21.95
N LEU A 53 0.30 15.20 21.07
CA LEU A 53 0.27 15.51 19.63
C LEU A 53 -1.12 15.23 19.03
N LEU A 54 -1.64 14.04 19.32
CA LEU A 54 -2.97 13.63 18.88
C LEU A 54 -4.07 14.53 19.46
N ASN A 55 -3.89 15.04 20.68
CA ASN A 55 -4.82 15.96 21.33
C ASN A 55 -4.87 17.34 20.63
N VAL A 56 -3.72 17.86 20.20
CA VAL A 56 -3.63 19.10 19.43
C VAL A 56 -4.34 18.94 18.08
N ILE A 57 -4.04 17.86 17.36
CA ILE A 57 -4.66 17.57 16.06
C ILE A 57 -6.18 17.40 16.22
N SER A 58 -6.61 16.64 17.24
CA SER A 58 -8.01 16.48 17.63
C SER A 58 -8.73 17.81 17.82
N LYS A 59 -8.12 18.76 18.55
CA LYS A 59 -8.72 20.08 18.82
C LYS A 59 -8.86 20.92 17.56
N VAL A 60 -7.86 20.92 16.69
CA VAL A 60 -7.89 21.67 15.42
C VAL A 60 -9.01 21.16 14.50
N LEU A 61 -9.22 19.84 14.48
CA LEU A 61 -10.23 19.20 13.63
C LEU A 61 -11.61 19.05 14.30
N GLY A 62 -11.75 19.46 15.56
CA GLY A 62 -13.02 19.36 16.31
C GLY A 62 -13.39 17.94 16.76
N ILE A 63 -12.43 17.00 16.82
CA ILE A 63 -12.66 15.61 17.25
C ILE A 63 -12.39 15.48 18.74
N TYR A 64 -13.44 15.19 19.52
CA TYR A 64 -13.36 15.19 20.98
C TYR A 64 -12.46 14.09 21.58
N ASN A 65 -12.48 12.90 21.01
CA ASN A 65 -11.72 11.76 21.52
C ASN A 65 -10.45 11.51 20.70
N GLU A 66 -9.29 11.54 21.37
CA GLU A 66 -7.98 11.17 20.84
C GLU A 66 -8.01 9.86 20.05
N ILE A 67 -8.66 8.83 20.59
CA ILE A 67 -8.74 7.50 19.95
C ILE A 67 -9.50 7.59 18.61
N ASN A 68 -10.59 8.36 18.57
CA ASN A 68 -11.39 8.52 17.36
C ASN A 68 -10.62 9.29 16.28
N MET A 69 -9.77 10.24 16.68
CA MET A 69 -8.88 10.97 15.78
C MET A 69 -7.87 10.03 15.12
N LEU A 70 -7.27 9.11 15.89
CA LEU A 70 -6.36 8.11 15.33
C LEU A 70 -7.06 7.20 14.32
N PHE A 71 -8.27 6.72 14.64
CA PHE A 71 -9.06 5.92 13.71
C PHE A 71 -9.44 6.69 12.45
N PHE A 72 -9.84 7.96 12.57
CA PHE A 72 -10.16 8.81 11.44
C PHE A 72 -8.98 8.96 10.48
N LEU A 73 -7.79 9.30 10.99
CA LEU A 73 -6.57 9.35 10.17
C LEU A 73 -6.26 8.00 9.53
N GLY A 74 -6.42 6.91 10.29
CA GLY A 74 -6.23 5.55 9.79
C GLY A 74 -7.17 5.22 8.63
N PHE A 75 -8.45 5.59 8.71
CA PHE A 75 -9.41 5.38 7.63
C PHE A 75 -9.08 6.19 6.39
N VAL A 76 -8.77 7.48 6.55
CA VAL A 76 -8.34 8.34 5.43
C VAL A 76 -7.11 7.74 4.76
N PHE A 77 -6.11 7.31 5.55
CA PHE A 77 -4.90 6.70 5.03
C PHE A 77 -5.19 5.38 4.30
N ILE A 78 -6.00 4.49 4.86
CA ILE A 78 -6.37 3.22 4.24
C ILE A 78 -7.11 3.45 2.91
N ILE A 79 -8.02 4.43 2.84
CA ILE A 79 -8.69 4.79 1.59
C ILE A 79 -7.67 5.20 0.52
N LEU A 80 -6.68 6.03 0.87
CA LEU A 80 -5.62 6.43 -0.06
C LEU A 80 -4.77 5.24 -0.54
N VAL A 81 -4.44 4.31 0.37
CA VAL A 81 -3.70 3.09 0.02
C VAL A 81 -4.51 2.21 -0.93
N ILE A 82 -5.78 1.94 -0.59
CA ILE A 82 -6.67 1.13 -1.43
C ILE A 82 -6.82 1.78 -2.81
N PHE A 83 -7.04 3.09 -2.87
CA PHE A 83 -7.15 3.81 -4.14
C PHE A 83 -5.88 3.69 -4.99
N SER A 84 -4.70 3.86 -4.38
CA SER A 84 -3.40 3.68 -5.06
C SER A 84 -3.21 2.25 -5.59
N LEU A 85 -3.64 1.25 -4.82
CA LEU A 85 -3.64 -0.15 -5.22
C LEU A 85 -4.61 -0.39 -6.38
N THR A 86 -5.83 0.12 -6.31
CA THR A 86 -6.83 0.02 -7.38
C THR A 86 -6.31 0.61 -8.69
N MET A 87 -5.67 1.78 -8.63
CA MET A 87 -5.06 2.41 -9.82
C MET A 87 -3.90 1.57 -10.39
N SER A 88 -3.08 0.99 -9.52
CA SER A 88 -1.97 0.13 -9.94
C SER A 88 -2.47 -1.18 -10.56
N LEU A 89 -3.51 -1.77 -9.98
CA LEU A 89 -4.17 -2.97 -10.49
C LEU A 89 -4.83 -2.71 -11.84
N SER A 90 -5.54 -1.59 -12.00
CA SER A 90 -6.16 -1.18 -13.26
C SER A 90 -5.12 -1.06 -14.39
N ARG A 91 -4.00 -0.39 -14.14
CA ARG A 91 -2.89 -0.31 -15.12
C ARG A 91 -2.28 -1.66 -15.45
N ASN A 92 -2.16 -2.54 -14.46
CA ASN A 92 -1.63 -3.89 -14.67
C ASN A 92 -2.58 -4.72 -15.55
N SER A 93 -3.88 -4.68 -15.27
CA SER A 93 -4.92 -5.35 -16.07
C SER A 93 -4.87 -4.89 -17.54
N GLU A 94 -4.73 -3.58 -17.78
CA GLU A 94 -4.62 -3.05 -19.14
C GLU A 94 -3.34 -3.52 -19.87
N ARG A 95 -2.21 -3.60 -19.16
CA ARG A 95 -0.97 -4.15 -19.72
C ARG A 95 -1.11 -5.62 -20.09
N VAL A 96 -1.72 -6.43 -19.20
CA VAL A 96 -1.99 -7.85 -19.46
C VAL A 96 -2.90 -8.00 -20.69
N ARG A 97 -3.95 -7.18 -20.78
CA ARG A 97 -4.86 -7.17 -21.94
C ARG A 97 -4.11 -6.86 -23.25
N LYS A 98 -3.27 -5.83 -23.27
CA LYS A 98 -2.47 -5.45 -24.45
C LYS A 98 -1.49 -6.56 -24.88
N MET A 99 -0.78 -7.14 -23.92
CA MET A 99 0.14 -8.26 -24.21
C MET A 99 -0.60 -9.47 -24.80
N ALA A 100 -1.76 -9.82 -24.26
CA ALA A 100 -2.57 -10.90 -24.82
C ALA A 100 -3.03 -10.60 -26.27
N GLN A 101 -3.39 -9.35 -26.56
CA GLN A 101 -3.77 -8.91 -27.91
C GLN A 101 -2.58 -8.95 -28.87
N GLU A 102 -1.39 -8.50 -28.46
CA GLU A 102 -0.17 -8.57 -29.27
C GLU A 102 0.20 -10.02 -29.60
N ILE A 103 0.12 -10.94 -28.62
CA ILE A 103 0.34 -12.38 -28.84
C ILE A 103 -0.65 -12.94 -29.87
N ALA A 104 -1.93 -12.60 -29.74
CA ALA A 104 -2.96 -13.08 -30.67
C ALA A 104 -2.73 -12.56 -32.10
N LEU A 105 -2.44 -11.26 -32.26
CA LEU A 105 -2.18 -10.65 -33.56
C LEU A 105 -0.90 -11.21 -34.21
N ASN A 106 0.16 -11.39 -33.43
CA ASN A 106 1.41 -11.98 -33.90
C ASN A 106 1.22 -13.44 -34.35
N SER A 107 0.44 -14.22 -33.59
CA SER A 107 0.11 -15.60 -33.94
C SER A 107 -0.72 -15.68 -35.23
N TYR A 108 -1.66 -14.76 -35.43
CA TYR A 108 -2.45 -14.66 -36.65
C TYR A 108 -1.58 -14.30 -37.87
N ALA A 109 -0.70 -13.31 -37.73
CA ALA A 109 0.20 -12.89 -38.80
C ALA A 109 1.16 -14.01 -39.24
N ASN A 110 1.72 -14.76 -38.29
CA ASN A 110 2.59 -15.91 -38.58
C ASN A 110 1.85 -17.04 -39.31
N ASN A 111 0.63 -17.38 -38.88
CA ASN A 111 -0.18 -18.40 -39.57
C ASN A 111 -0.51 -17.99 -41.01
N LYS A 112 -0.81 -16.71 -41.25
CA LYS A 112 -1.07 -16.20 -42.61
C LYS A 112 0.16 -16.30 -43.51
N LYS A 113 1.35 -15.99 -42.99
CA LYS A 113 2.61 -16.09 -43.73
C LYS A 113 2.96 -17.53 -44.11
N ASN A 114 2.82 -18.47 -43.18
CA ASN A 114 3.07 -19.89 -43.46
C ASN A 114 2.03 -20.50 -44.44
N GLY A 115 0.80 -19.99 -44.46
CA GLY A 115 -0.21 -20.41 -45.42
C GLY A 115 0.08 -19.94 -46.85
N SER A 116 0.59 -18.71 -47.02
CA SER A 116 0.92 -18.17 -48.34
C SER A 116 2.18 -18.76 -49.00
N ASP A 117 3.05 -19.43 -48.22
CA ASP A 117 4.23 -20.12 -48.76
C ASP A 117 3.93 -21.56 -49.24
N MET A 118 2.70 -22.06 -49.01
CA MET A 118 2.24 -23.39 -49.46
C MET A 118 1.41 -23.36 -50.76
N ASP A 119 1.01 -22.18 -51.23
CA ASP A 119 0.26 -21.94 -52.47
C ASP A 119 1.20 -21.50 -53.61
#